data_AF-A0A9W8LX24-F1
#
_entry.id   AF-A0A9W8LX24-F1
#
_cell.length_a   1.000
_cell.length_b   1.000
_cell.length_c   1.000
_cell.angle_alpha   90.00
_cell.angle_beta   90.00
_cell.angle_gamma   90.00
#
_symmetry.space_group_name_H-M   'P 1'
#
loop_
_entity.id
_entity.type
_entity.pdbx_description
1 polymer ?
#
loop_
_entity_poly.entity_id
_entity_poly.type
_entity_poly.pdbx_seq_one_letter_code
_entity_poly.pdbx_strand_id
1 'polypeptide(L)'
;MAPATGGSERAPLLPGGGNNAHAGSRYGSAFGVRPEQLTEMLDPKDPEKLQQLGGAEQICKMLQVDPTVGLRQREQIGASGEHYDEPFQARRAVFGRNILPETEAVTFWQLLMAAYNDRTL
;
A
#
# COMPACT_ATOMS: atom_id res chain seq x y z
N MET A 1 0.67 26.09 -14.49
CA MET A 1 0.98 24.93 -13.64
C MET A 1 -0.30 24.54 -12.92
N ALA A 2 -0.92 23.42 -13.29
CA ALA A 2 -2.14 22.92 -12.66
C ALA A 2 -1.75 21.97 -11.50
N PRO A 3 -2.41 22.04 -10.32
CA PRO A 3 -2.16 21.11 -9.24
C PRO A 3 -2.77 19.74 -9.57
N ALA A 4 -1.95 18.69 -9.44
CA ALA A 4 -2.38 17.31 -9.54
C ALA A 4 -3.51 17.05 -8.54
N THR A 5 -4.62 16.48 -9.02
CA THR A 5 -5.74 15.99 -8.21
C THR A 5 -5.27 14.80 -7.39
N GLY A 6 -4.63 15.07 -6.26
CA GLY A 6 -4.22 14.08 -5.26
C GLY A 6 -5.43 13.70 -4.41
N GLY A 7 -5.82 12.42 -4.49
CA GLY A 7 -6.61 11.82 -3.41
C GLY A 7 -5.86 12.02 -2.09
N SER A 8 -6.58 12.28 -0.99
CA SER A 8 -5.98 12.53 0.32
C SER A 8 -5.09 11.37 0.72
N GLU A 9 -3.77 11.55 0.63
CA GLU A 9 -2.73 10.54 0.89
C GLU A 9 -2.70 10.07 2.35
N ARG A 10 -3.49 10.71 3.22
CA ARG A 10 -3.66 10.42 4.64
C ARG A 10 -5.00 9.77 4.97
N ALA A 11 -5.86 9.53 3.97
CA ALA A 11 -7.12 8.85 4.19
C ALA A 11 -6.85 7.38 4.55
N PRO A 12 -7.50 6.83 5.59
CA PRO A 12 -7.38 5.42 5.93
C PRO A 12 -7.84 4.56 4.75
N LEU A 13 -7.06 3.52 4.45
CA LEU A 13 -7.44 2.48 3.49
C LEU A 13 -8.52 1.61 4.14
N LEU A 14 -9.77 2.09 4.11
CA LEU A 14 -10.91 1.34 4.63
C LEU A 14 -11.17 0.12 3.74
N PRO A 15 -11.25 -1.11 4.30
CA PRO A 15 -11.77 -2.25 3.57
C PRO A 15 -13.29 -2.05 3.44
N GLY A 16 -13.77 -1.59 2.28
CA GLY A 16 -15.20 -1.55 1.98
C GLY A 16 -15.81 -0.22 1.53
N GLY A 17 -15.02 0.73 1.00
CA GLY A 17 -15.52 2.03 0.51
C GLY A 17 -15.71 2.14 -1.01
N GLY A 18 -15.74 1.04 -1.76
CA GLY A 18 -15.88 1.06 -3.22
C GLY A 18 -17.01 0.18 -3.71
N ASN A 19 -18.14 0.78 -4.05
CA ASN A 19 -19.24 0.12 -4.74
C ASN A 19 -18.71 -0.64 -5.97
N ASN A 20 -19.13 -1.90 -6.11
CA ASN A 20 -18.81 -2.79 -7.21
C ASN A 20 -18.87 -2.10 -8.57
N ALA A 21 -17.70 -1.80 -9.12
CA ALA A 21 -17.48 -1.76 -10.55
C ALA A 21 -16.50 -2.88 -10.88
N HIS A 22 -17.03 -3.92 -11.51
CA HIS A 22 -16.30 -4.82 -12.40
C HIS A 22 -15.62 -3.99 -13.50
N ALA A 23 -14.53 -3.33 -13.16
CA ALA A 23 -13.70 -2.58 -14.08
C ALA A 23 -12.29 -3.11 -13.88
N GLY A 24 -11.76 -3.77 -14.91
CA GLY A 24 -10.34 -4.11 -15.00
C GLY A 24 -9.54 -2.84 -14.80
N SER A 25 -9.13 -2.59 -13.55
CA SER A 25 -8.39 -1.41 -13.23
C SER A 25 -7.01 -1.59 -13.85
N ARG A 26 -6.66 -0.64 -14.70
CA ARG A 26 -5.37 -0.49 -15.38
C ARG A 26 -4.25 -0.16 -14.37
N TYR A 27 -4.19 -0.85 -13.23
CA TYR A 27 -2.97 -0.91 -12.41
C TYR A 27 -1.99 -1.84 -13.13
N GLY A 28 -1.49 -1.35 -14.27
CA GLY A 28 -0.49 -2.01 -15.08
C GLY A 28 0.80 -2.16 -14.29
N SER A 29 1.09 -3.39 -13.90
CA SER A 29 2.37 -4.10 -14.08
C SER A 29 3.69 -3.47 -13.64
N ALA A 30 3.72 -2.34 -12.92
CA ALA A 30 4.99 -1.73 -12.49
C ALA A 30 5.85 -2.71 -11.66
N PHE A 31 5.19 -3.56 -10.86
CA PHE A 31 5.82 -4.54 -9.99
C PHE A 31 5.45 -5.99 -10.32
N GLY A 32 5.00 -6.27 -11.55
CA GLY A 32 4.83 -7.63 -12.08
C GLY A 32 3.79 -8.55 -11.39
N VAL A 33 3.20 -8.14 -10.27
CA VAL A 33 2.23 -8.91 -9.48
C VAL A 33 1.08 -8.02 -9.02
N ARG A 34 -0.12 -8.59 -8.93
CA ARG A 34 -1.32 -7.88 -8.44
C ARG A 34 -1.57 -8.16 -6.96
N PRO A 35 -2.16 -7.22 -6.21
CA PRO A 35 -2.53 -7.44 -4.81
C PRO A 35 -3.46 -8.64 -4.62
N GLU A 36 -4.44 -8.81 -5.51
CA GLU A 36 -5.40 -9.92 -5.41
C GLU A 36 -4.71 -11.28 -5.52
N GLN A 37 -3.72 -11.38 -6.42
CA GLN A 37 -2.93 -12.60 -6.58
C GLN A 37 -2.16 -12.95 -5.31
N LEU A 38 -1.66 -11.95 -4.57
CA LEU A 38 -0.98 -12.15 -3.28
C LEU A 38 -1.97 -12.55 -2.17
N THR A 39 -3.15 -11.94 -2.13
CA THR A 39 -4.19 -12.24 -1.14
C THR A 39 -4.70 -13.67 -1.29
N GLU A 40 -4.96 -14.11 -2.53
CA GLU A 40 -5.50 -15.45 -2.83
C GLU A 40 -4.60 -16.62 -2.43
N MET A 41 -3.32 -16.36 -2.17
CA MET A 41 -2.33 -17.36 -1.70
C MET A 41 -2.13 -17.29 -0.20
N LEU A 42 -2.46 -16.16 0.43
CA LEU A 42 -2.32 -15.96 1.86
C LEU A 42 -3.58 -16.46 2.59
N ASP A 43 -4.76 -16.29 1.97
CA ASP A 43 -6.05 -16.68 2.52
C ASP A 43 -6.95 -17.39 1.49
N PRO A 44 -7.05 -18.74 1.53
CA PRO A 44 -6.32 -19.67 2.39
C PRO A 44 -4.84 -19.77 2.01
N LYS A 45 -4.01 -20.23 2.95
CA LYS A 45 -2.56 -20.44 2.74
C LYS A 45 -2.30 -21.55 1.70
N ASP A 46 -2.18 -21.16 0.44
CA ASP A 46 -2.10 -22.07 -0.71
C ASP A 46 -0.67 -22.10 -1.30
N PRO A 47 0.11 -23.18 -1.05
CA PRO A 47 1.46 -23.29 -1.58
C PRO A 47 1.50 -23.53 -3.09
N GLU A 48 0.41 -23.99 -3.72
CA GLU A 48 0.38 -24.25 -5.17
C GLU A 48 0.34 -22.94 -5.95
N LYS A 49 -0.48 -21.97 -5.52
CA LYS A 49 -0.49 -20.62 -6.08
C LYS A 49 0.86 -19.92 -5.94
N LEU A 50 1.59 -20.19 -4.86
CA LEU A 50 2.96 -19.72 -4.70
C LEU A 50 3.91 -20.25 -5.76
N GLN A 51 3.82 -21.54 -6.06
CA GLN A 51 4.61 -22.13 -7.13
C GLN A 51 4.20 -21.59 -8.50
N GLN A 52 2.91 -21.34 -8.75
CA GLN A 52 2.42 -20.76 -10.01
C GLN A 52 2.98 -19.35 -10.28
N LEU A 53 3.24 -18.55 -9.24
CA LEU A 53 3.90 -17.25 -9.37
C LEU A 53 5.44 -17.33 -9.46
N GLY A 54 6.01 -18.54 -9.49
CA GLY A 54 7.46 -18.76 -9.54
C GLY A 54 8.14 -18.79 -8.16
N GLY A 55 7.37 -18.93 -7.09
CA GLY A 55 7.88 -19.00 -5.73
C GLY A 55 8.17 -17.64 -5.10
N ALA A 56 8.62 -17.66 -3.84
CA ALA A 56 8.93 -16.46 -3.08
C ALA A 56 10.03 -15.60 -3.73
N GLU A 57 11.05 -16.23 -4.31
CA GLU A 57 12.15 -15.52 -4.98
C GLU A 57 11.67 -14.71 -6.18
N GLN A 58 10.76 -15.28 -6.98
CA GLN A 58 10.23 -14.59 -8.15
C GLN A 58 9.32 -13.43 -7.73
N ILE A 59 8.55 -13.59 -6.65
CA ILE A 59 7.75 -12.50 -6.08
C ILE A 59 8.67 -11.37 -5.58
N CYS A 60 9.75 -11.68 -4.87
CA CYS A 60 10.73 -10.69 -4.45
C CYS A 60 11.32 -9.95 -5.66
N LYS A 61 11.66 -10.67 -6.73
CA LYS A 61 12.16 -10.08 -7.97
C LYS A 61 11.14 -9.17 -8.67
N MET A 62 9.88 -9.59 -8.76
CA MET A 62 8.78 -8.82 -9.33
C MET A 62 8.54 -7.53 -8.53
N LEU A 63 8.52 -7.64 -7.20
CA LEU A 63 8.42 -6.50 -6.29
C LEU A 63 9.71 -5.68 -6.20
N GLN A 64 10.78 -6.07 -6.89
CA GLN A 64 12.10 -5.43 -6.89
C GLN A 64 12.71 -5.30 -5.48
N VAL A 65 12.47 -6.30 -4.61
CA VAL A 65 12.93 -6.33 -3.22
C VAL A 65 14.04 -7.36 -3.06
N ASP A 66 15.05 -7.03 -2.26
CA ASP A 66 16.04 -8.00 -1.81
C ASP A 66 15.50 -8.78 -0.60
N PRO A 67 15.46 -10.13 -0.60
CA PRO A 67 14.91 -10.90 0.51
C PRO A 67 15.75 -10.81 1.80
N THR A 68 17.02 -10.41 1.72
CA THR A 68 17.94 -10.31 2.86
C THR A 68 18.10 -8.88 3.37
N VAL A 69 18.12 -7.89 2.46
CA VAL A 69 18.39 -6.48 2.78
C VAL A 69 17.11 -5.62 2.73
N GLY A 70 16.05 -6.11 2.07
CA GLY A 70 14.82 -5.36 1.85
C GLY A 70 14.93 -4.37 0.68
N LEU A 71 14.36 -3.18 0.87
CA LEU A 71 14.36 -2.11 -0.13
C LEU A 71 15.73 -1.44 -0.20
N ARG A 72 16.36 -1.47 -1.38
CA ARG A 72 17.70 -0.89 -1.57
C ARG A 72 17.60 0.61 -1.85
N GLN A 73 18.43 1.43 -1.19
CA GLN A 73 18.50 2.88 -1.40
C GLN A 73 18.83 3.30 -2.85
N ARG A 74 19.39 2.38 -3.65
CA ARG A 74 19.73 2.62 -5.07
C ARG A 74 18.52 2.91 -5.96
N GLU A 75 17.29 2.72 -5.48
CA GLU A 75 16.09 3.25 -6.15
C GLU A 75 16.04 4.78 -6.25
N GLN A 76 17.01 5.50 -5.65
CA GLN A 76 17.27 6.92 -5.93
C GLN A 76 17.86 7.18 -7.32
N ILE A 77 18.35 6.15 -8.01
CA ILE A 77 18.95 6.27 -9.34
C ILE A 77 17.98 5.65 -10.34
N GLY A 78 17.41 6.48 -11.21
CA GLY A 78 16.54 6.04 -12.30
C GLY A 78 17.26 5.11 -13.27
N ALA A 79 16.49 4.37 -14.07
CA ALA A 79 17.04 3.47 -15.09
C ALA A 79 17.92 4.21 -16.12
N SER A 80 17.70 5.52 -16.28
CA SER A 80 18.46 6.48 -17.09
C SER A 80 19.74 7.00 -16.43
N GLY A 81 20.02 6.66 -15.17
CA GLY A 81 21.10 7.24 -14.37
C GLY A 81 20.76 8.58 -13.71
N GLU A 82 19.52 9.04 -13.81
CA GLU A 82 19.05 10.27 -13.17
C GLU A 82 18.93 10.09 -11.66
N HIS A 83 19.43 11.04 -10.88
CA HIS A 83 19.23 11.07 -9.44
C HIS A 83 17.89 11.73 -9.13
N TYR A 84 17.01 11.01 -8.44
CA TYR A 84 15.78 11.59 -7.91
C TYR A 84 16.08 12.38 -6.63
N ASP A 85 15.44 13.54 -6.47
CA ASP A 85 15.56 14.38 -5.27
C ASP A 85 15.08 13.66 -4.00
N GLU A 86 14.13 12.74 -4.14
CA GLU A 86 13.61 11.92 -3.05
C GLU A 86 13.82 10.42 -3.33
N PRO A 87 14.10 9.59 -2.32
CA PRO A 87 14.20 8.14 -2.50
C PRO A 87 12.85 7.52 -2.85
N PHE A 88 12.89 6.39 -3.57
CA PHE A 88 11.74 5.53 -3.87
C PHE A 88 10.60 6.22 -4.65
N GLN A 89 10.89 7.22 -5.50
CA GLN A 89 9.84 7.95 -6.24
C GLN A 89 8.96 7.02 -7.08
N ALA A 90 9.56 6.06 -7.81
CA ALA A 90 8.82 5.12 -8.64
C ALA A 90 7.83 4.27 -7.82
N ARG A 91 8.24 3.79 -6.64
CA ARG A 91 7.36 3.07 -5.71
C ARG A 91 6.26 3.96 -5.15
N ARG A 92 6.62 5.16 -4.70
CA ARG A 92 5.67 6.10 -4.09
C ARG A 92 4.60 6.58 -5.08
N ALA A 93 4.93 6.67 -6.36
CA ALA A 93 3.95 6.95 -7.41
C ALA A 93 2.88 5.86 -7.54
N VAL A 94 3.19 4.62 -7.15
CA VAL A 94 2.27 3.46 -7.23
C VAL A 94 1.59 3.18 -5.90
N PHE A 95 2.35 3.16 -4.80
CA PHE A 95 1.88 2.74 -3.47
C PHE A 95 1.54 3.89 -2.53
N GLY A 96 1.88 5.13 -2.88
CA GLY A 96 1.77 6.28 -1.99
C GLY A 96 2.92 6.37 -0.97
N ARG A 97 2.79 7.29 -0.01
CA ARG A 97 3.72 7.44 1.11
C ARG A 97 3.28 6.53 2.26
N ASN A 98 4.20 5.78 2.84
CA ASN A 98 3.94 4.97 4.04
C ASN A 98 3.90 5.88 5.29
N ILE A 99 2.83 6.67 5.42
CA ILE A 99 2.61 7.59 6.53
C ILE A 99 1.31 7.19 7.21
N LEU A 100 1.34 7.13 8.54
CA LEU A 100 0.13 6.86 9.31
C LEU A 100 -0.88 7.99 9.09
N PRO A 101 -2.19 7.66 9.00
CA PRO A 101 -3.22 8.69 8.96
C PRO A 101 -3.12 9.57 10.19
N GLU A 102 -3.50 10.85 10.07
CA GLU A 102 -3.58 11.71 11.24
C GLU A 102 -4.63 11.16 12.19
N THR A 103 -4.25 10.94 13.44
CA THR A 103 -5.20 10.58 14.48
C THR A 103 -6.08 11.77 14.78
N GLU A 104 -7.40 11.57 14.71
CA GLU A 104 -8.34 12.57 15.21
C GLU A 104 -8.12 12.73 16.71
N ALA A 105 -7.62 13.89 17.13
CA ALA A 105 -7.38 14.17 18.54
C ALA A 105 -8.72 14.30 19.25
N VAL A 106 -9.03 13.34 20.13
CA VAL A 106 -10.21 13.42 20.99
C VAL A 106 -9.88 14.31 22.19
N THR A 107 -10.71 15.31 22.44
CA THR A 107 -10.55 16.20 23.59
C THR A 107 -10.95 15.51 24.89
N PHE A 108 -10.38 15.94 26.02
CA PHE A 108 -10.74 15.44 27.35
C PHE A 108 -12.25 15.48 27.61
N TRP A 109 -12.94 16.55 27.20
CA TRP A 109 -14.38 16.69 27.40
C TRP A 109 -15.21 15.72 26.55
N GLN A 110 -14.79 15.45 25.31
CA GLN A 110 -15.42 14.42 24.47
C GLN A 110 -15.27 13.04 25.10
N LEU A 111 -14.09 12.74 25.67
CA LEU A 111 -13.88 11.49 26.41
C LEU A 111 -14.76 11.40 27.64
N LEU A 112 -14.88 12.49 28.41
CA LEU A 112 -15.75 12.56 29.58
C LEU A 112 -17.22 12.35 29.21
N MET A 113 -17.67 12.95 28.10
CA MET A 113 -19.03 12.75 27.58
C MET A 113 -19.27 11.37 27.00
N ALA A 114 -18.27 10.77 26.35
CA ALA A 114 -18.36 9.39 25.91
C ALA A 114 -18.52 8.45 27.12
N ALA A 115 -17.70 8.63 28.16
CA ALA A 115 -17.77 7.83 29.39
C ALA A 115 -19.07 8.02 30.17
N TYR A 116 -19.60 9.25 30.23
CA TYR A 116 -20.89 9.51 30.88
C TYR A 116 -22.07 8.84 30.16
N ASN A 117 -22.03 8.82 28.82
CA ASN A 117 -23.06 8.20 27.99
C ASN A 117 -22.85 6.69 27.77
N ASP A 118 -21.75 6.12 28.28
CA ASP A 118 -21.46 4.69 28.20
C ASP A 118 -22.36 3.93 29.18
N ARG A 119 -23.36 3.23 28.64
CA ARG A 119 -24.23 2.34 29.43
C ARG A 119 -23.64 0.93 29.40
N THR A 120 -22.67 0.69 30.26
CA THR A 120 -22.24 -0.68 30.53
C THR A 120 -23.29 -1.39 31.39
N LEU A 121 -24.00 -2.35 30.82
CA LEU A 121 -24.83 -3.37 31.50
C LEU A 121 -24.23 -4.75 31.20
#